data_AF-A0AAX0R2Q9-F1
#
_entry.id   AF-A0AAX0R2Q9-F1
#
_cell.length_a   1.000
_cell.length_b   1.000
_cell.length_c   1.000
_cell.angle_alpha   90.00
_cell.angle_beta   90.00
_cell.angle_gamma   90.00
#
_symmetry.space_group_name_H-M   'P 1'
#
loop_
_entity.id
_entity.type
_entity.pdbx_description
1 polymer ?
#
loop_
_entity_poly.entity_id
_entity_poly.type
_entity_poly.pdbx_seq_one_letter_code
_entity_poly.pdbx_strand_id
1 'polypeptide(L)'
;MIEQPTLLVATSCHFVRMNPFGKVIGSYFDPVAGERNRRQKESFLWLQESANCTVEATTLSEKTELRVRVLLAVQQSLLGSVSPNLRAVTCSWSSSDIQVRAIFDLAVSEIDKENMGEVETEIMSRFPDQEVAVSCTRVDAPAIIGADQNEVFVFKRREG
;
A
#
# COMPACT_ATOMS: atom_id res chain seq x y z
N MET A 1 -1.84 34.75 14.16
CA MET A 1 -0.83 34.18 13.26
C MET A 1 -0.23 32.99 13.99
N ILE A 2 -0.48 31.79 13.49
CA ILE A 2 -0.08 30.54 14.14
C ILE A 2 1.35 30.25 13.70
N GLU A 3 2.31 30.35 14.62
CA GLU A 3 3.68 29.89 14.38
C GLU A 3 3.67 28.37 14.19
N GLN A 4 4.18 27.90 13.05
CA GLN A 4 4.33 26.48 12.75
C GLN A 4 5.69 25.96 13.24
N PRO A 5 5.76 24.70 13.73
CA PRO A 5 6.96 24.16 14.35
C PRO A 5 8.07 23.96 13.31
N THR A 6 9.23 24.55 13.57
CA THR A 6 10.45 24.39 12.76
C THR A 6 11.16 23.09 13.19
N LEU A 7 11.41 22.18 12.25
CA LEU A 7 12.16 20.95 12.50
C LEU A 7 13.66 21.29 12.61
N LEU A 8 14.30 20.85 13.69
CA LEU A 8 15.72 21.05 13.95
C LEU A 8 16.43 19.70 13.92
N VAL A 9 17.30 19.52 12.93
CA VAL A 9 18.15 18.34 12.82
C VAL A 9 19.55 18.72 13.31
N ALA A 10 20.03 17.98 14.31
CA ALA A 10 21.28 18.27 15.01
C ALA A 10 22.32 17.18 14.69
N THR A 11 23.18 17.39 13.69
CA THR A 11 24.34 16.51 13.51
C THR A 11 25.55 17.18 14.12
N SER A 12 26.07 16.57 15.19
CA SER A 12 27.35 16.87 15.87
C SER A 12 27.86 18.31 15.68
N CYS A 13 27.46 19.20 16.60
CA CYS A 13 27.87 20.61 16.70
C CYS A 13 27.39 21.56 15.59
N HIS A 14 26.73 21.06 14.55
CA HIS A 14 26.14 21.90 13.52
C HIS A 14 24.62 21.81 13.54
N PHE A 15 23.98 22.90 13.95
CA PHE A 15 22.53 22.99 14.00
C PHE A 15 22.05 23.53 12.66
N VAL A 16 21.22 22.75 11.95
CA VAL A 16 20.67 23.13 10.66
C VAL A 16 19.17 23.39 10.83
N ARG A 17 18.76 24.64 10.58
CA ARG A 17 17.37 25.05 10.58
C ARG A 17 16.76 24.69 9.23
N MET A 18 15.72 23.86 9.23
CA MET A 18 15.00 23.48 8.01
C MET A 18 13.56 23.99 8.06
N ASN A 19 12.99 24.29 6.90
CA ASN A 19 11.56 24.58 6.77
C ASN A 19 10.74 23.26 6.72
N PRO A 20 9.39 23.32 6.80
CA PRO A 20 8.54 22.14 6.76
C PRO A 20 8.64 21.29 5.48
N PHE A 21 9.28 21.82 4.43
CA PHE A 21 9.51 21.17 3.14
C PHE A 21 10.94 20.60 3.01
N GLY A 22 11.71 20.56 4.11
CA GLY A 22 13.07 20.00 4.12
C GLY A 22 14.16 20.91 3.52
N LYS A 23 13.87 22.19 3.25
CA LYS A 23 14.86 23.15 2.72
C LYS A 23 15.62 23.83 3.85
N VAL A 24 16.96 23.86 3.75
CA VAL A 24 17.84 24.53 4.72
C VAL A 24 17.64 26.04 4.66
N ILE A 25 17.36 26.65 5.81
CA ILE A 25 17.11 28.09 5.97
C ILE A 25 18.11 28.78 6.91
N GLY A 26 19.03 28.05 7.52
CA GLY A 26 20.15 28.61 8.29
C GLY A 26 20.96 27.55 9.03
N SER A 27 22.19 27.89 9.41
CA SER A 27 22.99 27.03 10.28
C SER A 27 23.80 27.86 11.29
N TYR A 28 24.03 27.29 12.49
CA TYR A 28 24.88 27.89 13.52
C TYR A 28 25.73 26.80 14.22
N PHE A 29 26.90 27.20 14.70
CA PHE A 29 27.91 26.33 15.31
C PHE A 29 28.09 26.70 16.79
N ASP A 30 27.85 25.75 17.70
CA ASP A 30 28.01 25.96 19.15
C ASP A 30 29.36 25.36 19.64
N PRO A 31 30.33 26.19 20.07
CA PRO A 31 31.66 25.73 20.45
C PRO A 31 31.76 25.11 21.86
N VAL A 32 30.69 25.08 22.67
CA VAL A 32 30.72 24.59 24.08
C VAL A 32 30.39 23.08 24.20
N ALA A 33 30.37 22.36 23.08
CA ALA A 33 29.86 20.98 22.98
C ALA A 33 30.86 19.86 23.34
N GLY A 34 32.07 20.16 23.81
CA GLY A 34 33.12 19.17 24.12
C GLY A 34 32.77 18.21 25.27
N GLU A 35 32.33 18.74 26.42
CA GLU A 35 32.16 17.94 27.65
C GLU A 35 30.73 17.41 27.92
N ARG A 36 29.71 17.78 27.16
CA ARG A 36 28.29 17.42 27.45
C ARG A 36 27.82 16.12 26.78
N ASN A 37 28.74 15.18 26.63
CA ASN A 37 28.74 14.14 25.59
C ASN A 37 27.84 12.91 25.87
N ARG A 38 27.26 12.73 27.07
CA ARG A 38 26.41 11.55 27.38
C ARG A 38 24.91 11.83 27.27
N ARG A 39 24.41 12.89 27.91
CA ARG A 39 22.98 13.26 27.85
C ARG A 39 22.54 13.74 26.46
N GLN A 40 23.45 14.38 25.71
CA GLN A 40 23.18 14.77 24.32
C GLN A 40 23.09 13.55 23.39
N LYS A 41 23.93 12.52 23.60
CA LYS A 41 23.84 11.25 22.87
C LYS A 41 22.54 10.52 23.18
N GLU A 42 22.16 10.43 24.44
CA GLU A 42 20.88 9.83 24.84
C GLU A 42 19.71 10.61 24.21
N SER A 43 19.70 11.94 24.28
CA SER A 43 18.66 12.78 23.65
C SER A 43 18.60 12.60 22.13
N PHE A 44 19.74 12.45 21.46
CA PHE A 44 19.80 12.19 20.02
C PHE A 44 19.30 10.78 19.66
N LEU A 45 19.65 9.77 20.46
CA LEU A 45 19.15 8.40 20.31
C LEU A 45 17.62 8.35 20.44
N TRP A 46 17.06 9.01 21.47
CA TRP A 46 15.62 9.11 21.69
C TRP A 46 14.89 9.80 20.53
N LEU A 47 15.49 10.86 19.96
CA LEU A 47 14.93 11.54 18.78
C LEU A 47 14.95 10.64 17.54
N GLN A 48 16.02 9.86 17.36
CA GLN A 48 16.15 8.93 16.23
C GLN A 48 15.17 7.75 16.34
N GLU A 49 15.00 7.18 17.53
CA GLU A 49 13.99 6.15 17.81
C GLU A 49 12.56 6.68 17.63
N SER A 50 12.30 7.91 18.08
CA SER A 50 11.00 8.57 17.89
C SER A 50 10.69 8.79 16.41
N ALA A 51 11.69 9.26 15.63
CA ALA A 51 11.56 9.45 14.20
C ALA A 51 11.29 8.13 13.47
N ASN A 52 12.05 7.07 13.77
CA ASN A 52 11.81 5.74 13.21
C ASN A 52 10.39 5.24 13.53
N CYS A 53 9.93 5.39 14.78
CA CYS A 53 8.58 5.01 15.18
C CYS A 53 7.50 5.77 14.39
N THR A 54 7.69 7.07 14.14
CA THR A 54 6.76 7.85 13.30
C THR A 54 6.76 7.43 11.84
N VAL A 55 7.93 7.08 11.27
CA VAL A 55 8.04 6.58 9.89
C VAL A 55 7.39 5.21 9.76
N GLU A 56 7.62 4.29 10.71
CA GLU A 56 6.98 2.98 10.74
C GLU A 56 5.45 3.09 10.87
N ALA A 57 4.95 4.00 11.72
CA ALA A 57 3.51 4.24 11.86
C ALA A 57 2.88 4.84 10.58
N THR A 58 3.58 5.76 9.92
CA THR A 58 3.10 6.40 8.68
C THR A 58 3.06 5.40 7.53
N THR A 59 4.12 4.62 7.35
CA THR A 59 4.19 3.58 6.31
C THR A 59 3.19 2.45 6.52
N LEU A 60 2.91 2.07 7.78
CA LEU A 60 1.87 1.10 8.12
C LEU A 60 0.46 1.64 7.82
N SER A 61 0.23 2.93 8.07
CA SER A 61 -1.02 3.61 7.74
C SER A 61 -1.25 3.64 6.23
N GLU A 62 -0.24 4.04 5.45
CA GLU A 62 -0.29 4.07 3.98
C GLU A 62 -0.53 2.67 3.38
N LYS A 63 0.17 1.66 3.90
CA LYS A 63 -0.01 0.26 3.48
C LYS A 63 -1.43 -0.25 3.76
N THR A 64 -1.98 0.12 4.91
CA THR A 64 -3.35 -0.28 5.30
C THR A 64 -4.39 0.42 4.43
N GLU A 65 -4.18 1.72 4.15
CA GLU A 65 -5.07 2.49 3.29
C GLU A 65 -5.11 1.93 1.86
N LEU A 66 -3.94 1.62 1.28
CA LEU A 66 -3.86 1.00 -0.05
C LEU A 66 -4.59 -0.35 -0.08
N ARG A 67 -4.37 -1.21 0.93
CA ARG A 67 -5.06 -2.49 1.06
C ARG A 67 -6.58 -2.31 1.04
N VAL A 68 -7.12 -1.41 1.85
CA VAL A 68 -8.57 -1.18 1.94
C VAL A 68 -9.11 -0.68 0.61
N ARG A 69 -8.41 0.28 -0.02
CA ARG A 69 -8.81 0.82 -1.32
C ARG A 69 -8.85 -0.26 -2.40
N VAL A 70 -7.81 -1.09 -2.51
CA VAL A 70 -7.74 -2.17 -3.51
C VAL A 70 -8.86 -3.18 -3.30
N LEU A 71 -9.04 -3.67 -2.08
CA LEU A 71 -10.08 -4.67 -1.78
C LEU A 71 -11.48 -4.13 -2.08
N LEU A 72 -11.77 -2.89 -1.70
CA LEU A 72 -13.07 -2.28 -1.98
C LEU A 72 -13.29 -2.04 -3.48
N ALA A 73 -12.26 -1.58 -4.20
CA ALA A 73 -12.35 -1.38 -5.64
C ALA A 73 -12.64 -2.68 -6.38
N VAL A 74 -11.94 -3.77 -6.04
CA VAL A 74 -12.19 -5.09 -6.64
C VAL A 74 -13.58 -5.62 -6.26
N GLN A 75 -14.01 -5.47 -5.01
CA GLN A 75 -15.37 -5.89 -4.61
C GLN A 75 -16.45 -5.12 -5.35
N GLN A 76 -16.26 -3.80 -5.52
CA GLN A 76 -17.23 -2.95 -6.19
C GLN A 76 -17.31 -3.27 -7.68
N SER A 77 -16.17 -3.50 -8.35
CA SER A 77 -16.16 -3.81 -9.78
C SER A 77 -16.76 -5.17 -10.11
N LEU A 78 -16.79 -6.10 -9.15
CA LEU A 78 -17.47 -7.38 -9.31
C LEU A 78 -19.00 -7.29 -9.23
N LEU A 79 -19.57 -6.15 -8.82
CA LEU A 79 -21.02 -6.01 -8.70
C LEU A 79 -21.69 -6.01 -10.08
N GLY A 80 -22.43 -7.07 -10.39
CA GLY A 80 -23.06 -7.28 -11.69
C GLY A 80 -22.25 -8.14 -12.66
N SER A 81 -20.98 -8.41 -12.34
CA SER A 81 -20.04 -9.15 -13.21
C SER A 81 -19.74 -10.57 -12.70
N VAL A 82 -20.35 -11.00 -11.59
CA VAL A 82 -20.23 -12.37 -11.05
C VAL A 82 -21.12 -13.32 -11.85
N SER A 83 -20.52 -14.14 -12.71
CA SER A 83 -21.23 -15.20 -13.44
C SER A 83 -21.40 -16.47 -12.57
N PRO A 84 -22.36 -17.35 -12.88
CA PRO A 84 -22.54 -18.62 -12.15
C PRO A 84 -21.31 -19.55 -12.19
N ASN A 85 -20.49 -19.39 -13.24
CA ASN A 85 -19.27 -20.15 -13.45
C ASN A 85 -18.10 -19.60 -12.63
N LEU A 86 -18.17 -18.36 -12.12
CA LEU A 86 -17.11 -17.78 -11.31
C LEU A 86 -17.02 -18.51 -9.95
N ARG A 87 -15.90 -19.20 -9.72
CA ARG A 87 -15.62 -19.92 -8.47
C ARG A 87 -14.97 -19.02 -7.43
N ALA A 88 -14.02 -18.20 -7.84
CA ALA A 88 -13.32 -17.30 -6.94
C ALA A 88 -12.71 -16.13 -7.70
N VAL A 89 -12.46 -15.05 -6.95
CA VAL A 89 -11.60 -13.95 -7.39
C VAL A 89 -10.56 -13.73 -6.32
N THR A 90 -9.30 -13.81 -6.72
CA THR A 90 -8.16 -13.43 -5.89
C THR A 90 -7.57 -12.12 -6.40
N CYS A 91 -6.95 -11.35 -5.52
CA CYS A 91 -6.14 -10.22 -5.91
C CYS A 91 -4.86 -10.16 -5.08
N SER A 92 -3.81 -9.62 -5.69
CA SER A 92 -2.59 -9.20 -5.02
C SER A 92 -2.24 -7.79 -5.50
N TRP A 93 -1.49 -7.05 -4.69
CA TRP A 93 -1.13 -5.67 -5.03
C TRP A 93 0.24 -5.31 -4.45
N SER A 94 0.89 -4.39 -5.13
CA SER A 94 2.12 -3.70 -4.73
C SER A 94 1.86 -2.19 -4.66
N SER A 95 2.90 -1.38 -4.51
CA SER A 95 2.78 0.08 -4.66
C SER A 95 2.45 0.52 -6.10
N SER A 96 2.84 -0.29 -7.09
CA SER A 96 2.75 0.03 -8.53
C SER A 96 1.77 -0.85 -9.30
N ASP A 97 1.40 -2.01 -8.78
CA ASP A 97 0.69 -3.03 -9.55
C ASP A 97 -0.50 -3.59 -8.77
N ILE A 98 -1.59 -3.87 -9.48
CA ILE A 98 -2.74 -4.61 -8.98
C ILE A 98 -2.99 -5.79 -9.93
N GLN A 99 -2.91 -6.99 -9.39
CA GLN A 99 -3.13 -8.23 -10.14
C GLN A 99 -4.39 -8.90 -9.62
N VAL A 100 -5.36 -9.13 -10.50
CA VAL A 100 -6.61 -9.82 -10.18
C VAL A 100 -6.68 -11.10 -11.00
N ARG A 101 -7.14 -12.17 -10.36
CA ARG A 101 -7.30 -13.47 -10.98
C ARG A 101 -8.70 -13.99 -10.74
N ALA A 102 -9.47 -14.04 -11.83
CA ALA A 102 -10.79 -14.62 -11.88
C ALA A 102 -10.68 -16.11 -12.21
N ILE A 103 -11.28 -16.94 -11.37
CA ILE A 103 -11.18 -18.40 -11.45
C ILE A 103 -12.55 -18.97 -11.76
N PHE A 104 -12.67 -19.63 -12.91
CA PHE A 104 -13.92 -20.17 -13.42
C PHE A 104 -13.99 -21.69 -13.31
N ASP A 105 -15.21 -22.17 -13.06
CA ASP A 105 -15.66 -23.55 -13.21
C ASP A 105 -15.98 -23.73 -14.69
N LEU A 106 -15.39 -24.72 -15.36
CA LEU A 106 -15.52 -24.94 -16.80
C LEU A 106 -14.74 -23.93 -17.68
N ALA A 107 -14.91 -24.06 -18.99
CA ALA A 107 -14.26 -23.19 -19.97
C ALA A 107 -14.72 -21.73 -19.80
N VAL A 108 -13.76 -20.81 -19.75
CA VAL A 108 -14.00 -19.36 -19.71
C VAL A 108 -14.66 -18.95 -21.03
N SER A 109 -15.89 -18.45 -20.97
CA SER A 109 -16.60 -17.96 -22.16
C SER A 109 -16.12 -16.57 -22.57
N GLU A 110 -16.44 -16.13 -23.79
CA GLU A 110 -16.14 -14.75 -24.21
C GLU A 110 -16.90 -13.72 -23.35
N ILE A 111 -18.13 -14.04 -22.94
CA ILE A 111 -18.92 -13.19 -22.03
C ILE A 111 -18.21 -13.06 -20.67
N ASP A 112 -17.64 -14.15 -20.15
CA ASP A 112 -16.86 -14.09 -18.92
C ASP A 112 -15.63 -13.17 -19.07
N LYS A 113 -14.96 -13.21 -20.22
CA LYS A 113 -13.81 -12.32 -20.50
C LYS A 113 -14.23 -10.87 -20.65
N GLU A 114 -15.33 -10.61 -21.36
CA GLU A 114 -15.89 -9.26 -21.51
C GLU A 114 -16.24 -8.67 -20.13
N ASN A 115 -16.96 -9.42 -19.30
CA ASN A 115 -17.26 -9.03 -17.92
C ASN A 115 -15.99 -8.75 -17.10
N MET A 116 -14.95 -9.57 -17.25
CA MET A 116 -13.68 -9.35 -16.53
C MET A 116 -12.86 -8.17 -17.09
N GLY A 117 -13.03 -7.82 -18.37
CA GLY A 117 -12.46 -6.60 -18.95
C GLY A 117 -13.16 -5.33 -18.46
N GLU A 118 -14.47 -5.38 -18.21
CA GLU A 118 -15.19 -4.30 -17.53
C GLU A 118 -14.69 -4.13 -16.09
N VAL A 119 -14.52 -5.25 -15.37
CA VAL A 119 -13.93 -5.26 -14.01
C VAL A 119 -12.54 -4.62 -14.01
N GLU A 120 -11.69 -4.96 -14.97
CA GLU A 120 -10.35 -4.39 -15.14
C GLU A 120 -10.40 -2.88 -15.31
N THR A 121 -11.20 -2.41 -16.27
CA THR A 121 -11.35 -0.98 -16.59
C THR A 121 -11.88 -0.19 -15.40
N GLU A 122 -12.83 -0.76 -14.66
CA GLU A 122 -13.38 -0.13 -13.46
C GLU A 122 -12.33 0.01 -12.34
N ILE A 123 -11.44 -0.98 -12.18
CA ILE A 123 -10.33 -0.90 -11.21
C ILE A 123 -9.31 0.13 -11.69
N MET A 124 -8.91 0.11 -12.97
CA MET A 124 -7.99 1.09 -13.56
C MET A 124 -8.45 2.53 -13.31
N SER A 125 -9.75 2.80 -13.44
CA SER A 125 -10.32 4.15 -13.21
C SER A 125 -10.10 4.68 -11.78
N ARG A 126 -9.94 3.78 -10.80
CA ARG A 126 -9.69 4.12 -9.39
C ARG A 126 -8.21 4.24 -9.04
N PHE A 127 -7.33 3.74 -9.90
CA PHE A 127 -5.89 3.68 -9.68
C PHE A 127 -5.13 4.12 -10.94
N PRO A 128 -5.17 5.41 -11.30
CA PRO A 128 -4.54 5.91 -12.52
C PRO A 128 -3.01 5.77 -12.54
N ASP A 129 -2.38 5.65 -11.38
CA ASP A 129 -0.94 5.55 -11.22
C ASP A 129 -0.43 4.10 -11.11
N GLN A 130 -1.32 3.10 -11.20
CA GLN A 130 -0.98 1.69 -11.02
C GLN A 130 -1.31 0.87 -12.25
N GLU A 131 -0.46 -0.10 -12.56
CA GLU A 131 -0.73 -1.09 -13.61
C GLU A 131 -1.72 -2.11 -13.07
N VAL A 132 -2.88 -2.22 -13.72
CA VAL A 132 -3.92 -3.17 -13.35
C VAL A 132 -3.97 -4.25 -14.42
N ALA A 133 -3.98 -5.50 -14.00
CA ALA A 133 -4.19 -6.63 -14.89
C ALA A 133 -5.21 -7.61 -14.31
N VAL A 134 -6.18 -8.02 -15.13
CA VAL A 134 -7.14 -9.08 -14.79
C VAL A 134 -6.89 -10.32 -15.64
N SER A 135 -6.64 -11.45 -14.99
CA SER A 135 -6.45 -12.74 -15.66
C SER A 135 -7.63 -13.67 -15.40
N CYS A 136 -8.04 -14.40 -16.45
CA CYS A 136 -9.05 -15.45 -16.35
C CYS A 136 -8.39 -16.83 -16.38
N THR A 137 -8.66 -17.64 -15.37
CA THR A 137 -8.11 -19.00 -15.24
C THR A 137 -9.22 -20.01 -15.04
N ARG A 138 -9.07 -21.21 -15.59
CA ARG A 138 -9.99 -22.33 -15.38
C ARG A 138 -9.44 -23.25 -14.30
N VAL A 139 -10.27 -23.53 -13.30
CA VAL A 139 -10.03 -24.58 -12.32
C VAL A 139 -11.38 -25.26 -12.10
N ASP A 140 -11.53 -26.51 -12.53
CA ASP A 140 -12.81 -27.21 -12.43
C ASP A 140 -13.06 -27.67 -10.99
N ALA A 141 -14.30 -27.55 -10.49
CA ALA A 141 -14.66 -28.13 -9.20
C ALA A 141 -14.61 -29.68 -9.28
N PRO A 142 -14.18 -30.39 -8.21
CA PRO A 142 -13.85 -29.92 -6.86
C PRO A 142 -12.36 -29.61 -6.66
N ALA A 143 -11.58 -29.33 -7.72
CA ALA A 143 -10.16 -29.07 -7.57
C ALA A 143 -9.91 -27.86 -6.66
N ILE A 144 -8.88 -27.98 -5.82
CA ILE A 144 -8.50 -26.95 -4.85
C ILE A 144 -7.96 -25.74 -5.61
N ILE A 145 -8.48 -24.56 -5.26
CA ILE A 145 -7.99 -23.29 -5.78
C ILE A 145 -6.70 -22.95 -5.04
N GLY A 146 -5.58 -23.01 -5.73
CA GLY A 146 -4.30 -22.52 -5.22
C GLY A 146 -4.29 -20.99 -5.16
N ALA A 147 -3.77 -20.44 -4.06
CA ALA A 147 -3.50 -19.03 -3.91
C ALA A 147 -2.05 -18.84 -3.43
N ASP A 148 -1.37 -17.85 -3.98
CA ASP A 148 -0.04 -17.47 -3.54
C ASP A 148 -0.07 -16.74 -2.19
N GLN A 149 1.08 -16.63 -1.51
CA GLN A 149 1.17 -16.02 -0.17
C GLN A 149 0.68 -14.56 -0.13
N ASN A 150 0.76 -13.85 -1.26
CA ASN A 150 0.37 -12.46 -1.39
C ASN A 150 -1.03 -12.27 -1.99
N GLU A 151 -1.70 -13.36 -2.37
CA GLU A 151 -3.05 -13.31 -2.90
C GLU A 151 -4.09 -13.36 -1.78
N VAL A 152 -5.08 -12.49 -1.90
CA VAL A 152 -6.22 -12.41 -1.00
C VAL A 152 -7.47 -12.76 -1.77
N PHE A 153 -8.30 -13.65 -1.21
CA PHE A 153 -9.62 -13.94 -1.76
C PHE A 153 -10.56 -12.77 -1.52
N VAL A 154 -11.10 -12.22 -2.59
CA VAL A 154 -12.11 -11.16 -2.57
C VAL A 154 -13.51 -11.74 -2.69
N PHE A 155 -13.64 -12.81 -3.48
CA PHE A 155 -14.86 -13.57 -3.67
C PHE A 155 -14.54 -15.06 -3.69
N LYS A 156 -15.41 -15.87 -3.10
CA LYS A 156 -15.35 -17.33 -3.19
C LYS A 156 -16.78 -17.89 -3.16
N ARG A 157 -17.14 -18.60 -4.22
CA ARG A 157 -18.39 -19.36 -4.33
C ARG A 157 -18.39 -20.46 -3.27
N ARG A 158 -19.51 -20.64 -2.57
CA ARG A 158 -19.68 -21.77 -1.65
C ARG A 158 -19.80 -23.05 -2.47
N GLU A 159 -18.92 -24.01 -2.22
CA GLU A 159 -18.94 -25.33 -2.84
C GLU A 159 -19.44 -26.35 -1.81
N GLY A 160 -20.23 -27.33 -2.28
CA GLY A 160 -20.92 -28.32 -1.44
C GLY A 160 -20.08 -29.53 -1.12
#